data_AF-A0A1D2K0T3-F1
#
_entry.id   AF-A0A1D2K0T3-F1
#
_cell.length_a   1.000
_cell.length_b   1.000
_cell.length_c   1.000
_cell.angle_alpha   90.00
_cell.angle_beta   90.00
_cell.angle_gamma   90.00
#
_symmetry.space_group_name_H-M   'P 1'
#
loop_
_entity.id
_entity.type
_entity.pdbx_description
1 polymer ?
#
loop_
_entity_poly.entity_id
_entity_poly.type
_entity_poly.pdbx_seq_one_letter_code
_entity_poly.pdbx_strand_id
1 'polypeptide(L)'
;MLKWFISATNIRLVLLLQNWNRTNLWKGASKIKQYKVTSKLGKNATTAKRKPAVAYGLKQKGEPYKLKTALTNESSWYCSKLTHKMWDKQGYDLRADILNFYVTPSNIKNDLNTREVKNWGSKLPSAY
;
A
#
# COMPACT_ATOMS: atom_id res chain seq x y z
N MET A 1 -16.93 3.87 -4.93
CA MET A 1 -15.90 2.81 -4.78
C MET A 1 -14.55 3.48 -4.52
N LEU A 2 -13.99 3.34 -3.31
CA LEU A 2 -12.80 4.08 -2.87
C LEU A 2 -11.53 3.30 -3.30
N LYS A 3 -10.80 3.78 -4.31
CA LYS A 3 -9.57 3.14 -4.82
C LYS A 3 -8.35 3.75 -4.13
N TRP A 4 -7.66 2.96 -3.31
CA TRP A 4 -6.48 3.39 -2.55
C TRP A 4 -5.19 2.90 -3.21
N PHE A 5 -4.16 3.75 -3.27
CA PHE A 5 -2.81 3.35 -3.68
C PHE A 5 -1.76 4.01 -2.77
N ILE A 6 -0.85 3.21 -2.21
CA ILE A 6 0.31 3.71 -1.47
C ILE A 6 1.42 3.95 -2.48
N SER A 7 1.82 5.22 -2.63
CA SER A 7 2.90 5.63 -3.50
C SER A 7 4.24 5.38 -2.82
N ALA A 8 4.92 4.32 -3.22
CA ALA A 8 6.35 4.21 -3.06
C ALA A 8 7.01 5.15 -4.07
N THR A 9 7.31 6.38 -3.63
CA THR A 9 8.13 7.31 -4.40
C THR A 9 9.49 6.66 -4.67
N ASN A 10 9.90 6.61 -5.93
CA ASN A 10 11.15 6.05 -6.45
C ASN A 10 11.33 4.52 -6.30
N ILE A 11 11.10 3.86 -7.45
CA ILE A 11 11.25 2.44 -7.80
C ILE A 11 9.98 1.61 -7.61
N ARG A 12 9.17 1.63 -8.68
CA ARG A 12 8.51 0.45 -9.26
C ARG A 12 7.63 -0.41 -8.32
N LEU A 13 6.97 0.18 -7.31
CA LEU A 13 5.73 -0.38 -6.75
C LEU A 13 4.49 -0.02 -7.58
N VAL A 14 4.66 0.09 -8.90
CA VAL A 14 3.56 0.18 -9.87
C VAL A 14 3.50 -1.10 -10.73
N LEU A 15 4.31 -2.12 -10.41
CA LEU A 15 4.48 -3.37 -11.19
C LEU A 15 3.43 -4.47 -10.94
N LEU A 16 2.30 -4.13 -10.32
CA LEU A 16 1.12 -5.01 -10.22
C LEU A 16 -0.14 -4.42 -10.85
N LEU A 17 -0.13 -3.13 -11.22
CA LEU A 17 -1.18 -2.49 -12.02
C LEU A 17 -0.68 -2.03 -13.40
N GLN A 18 0.60 -2.22 -13.72
CA GLN A 18 1.18 -1.77 -15.00
C GLN A 18 0.61 -2.48 -16.23
N ASN A 19 0.03 -3.69 -16.09
CA ASN A 19 -0.71 -4.35 -17.16
C ASN A 19 -2.22 -4.06 -17.13
N TRP A 20 -2.71 -3.31 -16.13
CA TRP A 20 -4.11 -2.90 -16.04
C TRP A 20 -4.19 -1.43 -16.42
N ASN A 21 -4.23 -1.18 -17.74
CA ASN A 21 -4.67 0.04 -18.41
C ASN A 21 -4.77 1.28 -17.48
N ARG A 22 -3.61 1.90 -17.17
CA ARG A 22 -3.49 2.98 -16.17
C ARG A 22 -4.47 4.13 -16.42
N THR A 23 -4.78 4.41 -17.69
CA THR A 23 -5.72 5.45 -18.10
C THR A 23 -7.16 5.11 -17.71
N ASN A 24 -7.52 3.82 -17.79
CA ASN A 24 -8.85 3.33 -17.39
C ASN A 24 -8.95 3.01 -15.89
N LEU A 25 -7.83 2.76 -15.19
CA LEU A 25 -7.83 2.47 -13.75
C LEU A 25 -8.51 3.58 -12.94
N TRP A 26 -8.27 4.83 -13.32
CA TRP A 26 -8.74 6.02 -12.62
C TRP A 26 -9.95 6.70 -13.26
N LYS A 27 -10.45 6.16 -14.38
CA LYS A 27 -11.62 6.71 -15.06
C LYS A 27 -12.83 6.67 -14.11
N GLY A 28 -13.43 7.84 -13.86
CA GLY A 28 -14.55 7.99 -12.92
C GLY A 28 -14.18 7.96 -11.43
N ALA A 29 -12.89 7.91 -11.08
CA ALA A 29 -12.46 7.97 -9.69
C ALA A 29 -12.54 9.41 -9.14
N SER A 30 -13.04 9.54 -7.92
CA SER A 30 -13.02 10.79 -7.14
C SER A 30 -12.35 10.52 -5.78
N LYS A 31 -11.87 11.59 -5.13
CA LYS A 31 -11.13 11.52 -3.85
C LYS A 31 -9.81 10.74 -3.93
N ILE A 32 -9.11 10.85 -5.06
CA ILE A 32 -7.80 10.25 -5.27
C ILE A 32 -6.81 10.92 -4.31
N LYS A 33 -6.15 10.10 -3.49
CA LYS A 33 -5.15 10.54 -2.53
C LYS A 33 -3.91 9.69 -2.63
N GLN A 34 -2.76 10.33 -2.52
CA GLN A 34 -1.46 9.70 -2.55
C GLN A 34 -0.92 9.61 -1.12
N TYR A 35 -0.48 8.43 -0.72
CA TYR A 35 0.11 8.18 0.59
C TYR A 35 1.55 7.70 0.45
N LYS A 36 2.36 7.92 1.48
CA LYS A 36 3.72 7.39 1.62
C LYS A 36 3.89 6.75 2.99
N VAL A 37 4.75 5.75 3.05
CA VAL A 37 5.20 5.17 4.33
C VAL A 37 6.35 6.02 4.90
N THR A 38 6.24 6.35 6.17
CA THR A 38 7.18 7.13 6.97
C THR A 38 7.51 6.38 8.27
N SER A 39 8.54 6.81 8.98
CA SER A 39 8.66 6.48 10.41
C SER A 39 7.54 7.16 11.20
N LYS A 40 7.36 6.76 12.46
CA LYS A 40 6.44 7.41 13.41
C LYS A 40 6.69 8.92 13.53
N LEU A 41 7.94 9.35 13.35
CA LEU A 41 8.38 10.76 13.37
C LEU A 41 8.20 11.48 12.02
N GLY A 42 7.54 10.86 11.04
CA GLY A 42 7.25 11.47 9.73
C GLY A 42 8.42 11.47 8.74
N LYS A 43 9.56 10.84 9.05
CA LYS A 43 10.67 10.70 8.08
C LYS A 43 10.30 9.66 7.03
N ASN A 44 10.47 9.99 5.74
CA ASN A 44 10.13 9.06 4.65
C ASN A 44 10.91 7.74 4.78
N ALA A 45 10.25 6.62 4.46
CA ALA A 45 10.93 5.34 4.35
C ALA A 45 12.04 5.42 3.29
N THR A 46 13.25 4.98 3.65
CA THR A 46 14.43 5.06 2.77
C THR A 46 14.30 4.10 1.59
N THR A 47 15.01 4.39 0.49
CA THR A 47 15.04 3.49 -0.67
C THR A 47 15.48 2.06 -0.32
N ALA A 48 16.38 1.90 0.65
CA ALA A 48 16.82 0.61 1.17
C ALA A 48 15.69 -0.19 1.85
N LYS A 49 14.67 0.48 2.39
CA LYS A 49 13.47 -0.16 2.96
C LYS A 49 12.37 -0.34 1.92
N ARG A 50 12.21 0.62 1.00
CA ARG A 50 11.19 0.54 -0.06
C ARG A 50 11.44 -0.62 -1.04
N LYS A 51 12.69 -0.80 -1.49
CA LYS A 51 13.03 -1.83 -2.49
C LYS A 51 12.69 -3.25 -2.00
N PRO A 52 13.04 -3.68 -0.78
CA PRO A 52 12.69 -5.02 -0.32
C PRO A 52 11.19 -5.17 -0.01
N ALA A 53 10.48 -4.12 0.45
CA ALA A 53 9.01 -4.15 0.58
C ALA A 53 8.34 -4.46 -0.76
N VAL A 54 8.78 -3.77 -1.83
CA VAL A 54 8.34 -4.02 -3.20
C VAL A 54 8.64 -5.44 -3.63
N ALA A 55 9.89 -5.88 -3.43
CA ALA A 55 10.33 -7.21 -3.83
C ALA A 55 9.51 -8.30 -3.13
N TYR A 56 9.15 -8.12 -1.85
CA TYR A 56 8.27 -9.04 -1.13
C TYR A 56 6.91 -9.16 -1.82
N GLY A 57 6.25 -8.03 -2.10
CA GLY A 57 4.93 -8.03 -2.76
C GLY A 57 4.95 -8.63 -4.16
N LEU A 58 6.04 -8.44 -4.91
CA LEU A 58 6.22 -9.04 -6.23
C LEU A 58 6.36 -10.57 -6.18
N LYS A 59 6.96 -11.12 -5.11
CA LYS A 59 7.07 -12.57 -4.92
C LYS A 59 5.73 -13.25 -4.62
N GLN A 60 4.74 -12.50 -4.12
CA GLN A 60 3.41 -13.02 -3.80
C GLN A 60 2.47 -13.07 -5.03
N LYS A 61 2.99 -12.85 -6.24
CA LYS A 61 2.20 -12.97 -7.47
C LYS A 61 1.73 -14.40 -7.67
N GLY A 62 0.44 -14.58 -7.89
CA GLY A 62 -0.19 -15.91 -8.07
C GLY A 62 -0.78 -16.49 -6.78
N GLU A 63 -0.43 -15.93 -5.62
CA GLU A 63 -1.03 -16.33 -4.35
C GLU A 63 -2.54 -15.98 -4.31
N PRO A 64 -3.38 -16.82 -3.66
CA PRO A 64 -4.82 -16.67 -3.71
C PRO A 64 -5.32 -15.43 -2.95
N TYR A 65 -6.37 -14.80 -3.50
CA TYR A 65 -7.07 -13.71 -2.82
C TYR A 65 -8.09 -14.27 -1.81
N LYS A 66 -8.00 -13.87 -0.53
CA LYS A 66 -8.93 -14.27 0.54
C LYS A 66 -9.18 -13.13 1.52
N LEU A 67 -10.45 -12.79 1.77
CA LEU A 67 -10.83 -11.81 2.80
C LEU A 67 -10.72 -12.38 4.22
N LYS A 68 -11.14 -13.64 4.41
CA LYS A 68 -11.04 -14.35 5.69
C LYS A 68 -9.71 -15.10 5.75
N THR A 69 -8.69 -14.47 6.32
CA THR A 69 -7.35 -15.05 6.50
C THR A 69 -6.65 -14.41 7.68
N ALA A 70 -5.88 -15.17 8.45
CA ALA A 70 -5.12 -14.65 9.59
C ALA A 70 -3.97 -13.75 9.11
N LEU A 71 -3.56 -12.76 9.91
CA LEU A 71 -2.39 -11.93 9.60
C LEU A 71 -1.08 -12.73 9.51
N THR A 72 -1.00 -13.87 10.21
CA THR A 72 0.17 -14.77 10.20
C THR A 72 0.24 -15.67 8.97
N ASN A 73 -0.87 -15.85 8.23
CA ASN A 73 -0.87 -16.66 7.03
C ASN A 73 -0.21 -15.86 5.88
N GLU A 74 0.87 -16.37 5.29
CA GLU A 74 1.57 -15.71 4.17
C GLU A 74 1.28 -16.38 2.81
N SER A 75 0.25 -17.23 2.72
CA SER A 75 -0.13 -17.96 1.49
C SER A 75 -1.54 -17.58 0.99
N SER A 76 -2.06 -16.45 1.45
CA SER A 76 -3.33 -15.90 0.99
C SER A 76 -3.48 -14.44 1.41
N TRP A 77 -4.02 -13.62 0.52
CA TRP A 77 -3.93 -12.17 0.64
C TRP A 77 -5.25 -11.46 0.41
N TYR A 78 -5.47 -10.39 1.15
CA TYR A 78 -6.34 -9.30 0.70
C TYR A 78 -5.51 -8.03 0.63
N CYS A 79 -6.03 -7.00 -0.04
CA CYS A 79 -5.26 -5.83 -0.45
C CYS A 79 -4.46 -5.16 0.69
N SER A 80 -5.10 -4.84 1.82
CA SER A 80 -4.45 -4.18 2.96
C SER A 80 -3.54 -5.10 3.77
N LYS A 81 -3.79 -6.43 3.82
CA LYS A 81 -2.90 -7.38 4.51
C LYS A 81 -1.57 -7.53 3.78
N LEU A 82 -1.61 -7.74 2.46
CA LEU A 82 -0.37 -7.84 1.69
C LEU A 82 0.45 -6.57 1.82
N THR A 83 -0.22 -5.42 1.70
CA THR A 83 0.42 -4.11 1.86
C THR A 83 1.06 -3.96 3.22
N HIS A 84 0.35 -4.29 4.31
CA HIS A 84 0.95 -4.29 5.64
C HIS A 84 2.16 -5.22 5.72
N LYS A 85 2.05 -6.48 5.25
CA LYS A 85 3.16 -7.45 5.33
C LYS A 85 4.40 -7.03 4.56
N MET A 86 4.24 -6.38 3.41
CA MET A 86 5.38 -5.82 2.67
C MET A 86 6.21 -4.84 3.51
N TRP A 87 5.55 -4.00 4.31
CA TRP A 87 6.19 -2.96 5.12
C TRP A 87 6.58 -3.43 6.52
N ASP A 88 5.81 -4.35 7.11
CA ASP A 88 6.07 -5.02 8.38
C ASP A 88 7.43 -5.71 8.38
N LYS A 89 7.73 -6.47 7.29
CA LYS A 89 9.06 -7.09 7.06
C LYS A 89 10.21 -6.07 6.99
N GLN A 90 9.91 -4.78 6.81
CA GLN A 90 10.88 -3.69 6.75
C GLN A 90 10.97 -2.86 8.05
N GLY A 91 10.14 -3.19 9.04
CA GLY A 91 10.07 -2.50 10.34
C GLY A 91 9.00 -1.41 10.42
N TYR A 92 8.04 -1.39 9.50
CA TYR A 92 6.93 -0.42 9.50
C TYR A 92 5.60 -1.13 9.72
N ASP A 93 5.11 -1.07 10.95
CA ASP A 93 3.79 -1.58 11.28
C ASP A 93 2.70 -0.59 10.82
N LEU A 94 1.78 -1.07 9.99
CA LEU A 94 0.69 -0.28 9.39
C LEU A 94 -0.69 -0.61 9.98
N ARG A 95 -0.73 -1.30 11.13
CA ARG A 95 -1.99 -1.77 11.75
C ARG A 95 -2.75 -0.67 12.49
N ALA A 96 -2.20 0.53 12.65
CA ALA A 96 -2.66 1.61 13.54
C ALA A 96 -2.67 1.26 15.04
N ASP A 97 -3.02 0.03 15.40
CA ASP A 97 -2.93 -0.55 16.74
C ASP A 97 -2.29 -1.94 16.64
N ILE A 98 -1.36 -2.24 17.55
CA ILE A 98 -0.65 -3.52 17.60
C ILE A 98 -1.59 -4.71 17.93
N LEU A 99 -2.73 -4.44 18.56
CA LEU A 99 -3.74 -5.44 18.93
C LEU A 99 -4.66 -5.83 17.76
N ASN A 100 -4.56 -5.16 16.62
CA ASN A 100 -5.39 -5.48 15.46
C ASN A 100 -4.95 -6.82 14.82
N PHE A 101 -5.88 -7.78 14.82
CA PHE A 101 -5.73 -9.11 14.18
C PHE A 101 -6.06 -9.12 12.68
N TYR A 102 -6.44 -7.98 12.11
CA TYR A 102 -6.63 -7.75 10.69
C TYR A 102 -6.25 -6.30 10.35
N VAL A 103 -5.78 -6.07 9.12
CA VAL A 103 -5.47 -4.72 8.62
C VAL A 103 -6.53 -4.29 7.63
N THR A 104 -7.24 -3.21 7.85
CA THR A 104 -8.11 -2.58 6.84
C THR A 104 -7.39 -1.42 6.14
N PRO A 105 -7.87 -0.95 4.98
CA PRO A 105 -7.37 0.29 4.39
C PRO A 105 -7.47 1.50 5.34
N SER A 106 -8.48 1.53 6.21
CA SER A 106 -8.63 2.58 7.22
C SER A 106 -7.53 2.53 8.27
N ASN A 107 -7.13 1.33 8.71
CA ASN A 107 -6.00 1.16 9.62
C ASN A 107 -4.73 1.76 9.03
N ILE A 108 -4.39 1.38 7.79
CA ILE A 108 -3.20 1.93 7.10
C ILE A 108 -3.30 3.45 6.97
N LYS A 109 -4.47 4.00 6.63
CA LYS A 109 -4.63 5.45 6.48
C LYS A 109 -4.33 6.20 7.78
N ASN A 110 -4.76 5.64 8.91
CA ASN A 110 -4.71 6.30 10.21
C ASN A 110 -3.45 5.94 11.01
N ASP A 111 -2.59 5.06 10.48
CA ASP A 111 -1.42 4.60 11.20
C ASP A 111 -0.29 5.64 11.24
N LEU A 112 0.54 5.59 12.29
CA LEU A 112 1.60 6.56 12.51
C LEU A 112 2.77 6.46 11.51
N ASN A 113 2.88 5.37 10.76
CA ASN A 113 3.84 5.17 9.68
C ASN A 113 3.26 5.47 8.29
N THR A 114 2.05 6.00 8.15
CA THR A 114 1.50 6.42 6.85
C THR A 114 1.15 7.91 6.87
N ARG A 115 1.53 8.64 5.82
CA ARG A 115 1.22 10.07 5.67
C ARG A 115 0.64 10.34 4.29
N GLU A 116 -0.40 11.16 4.25
CA GLU A 116 -0.91 11.74 3.00
C GLU A 116 0.16 12.67 2.42
N VAL A 117 0.44 12.51 1.13
CA VAL A 117 1.41 13.33 0.37
C VAL A 117 0.67 14.37 -0.45
N LYS A 118 -0.42 13.95 -1.10
CA LYS A 118 -1.14 14.78 -2.05
C LYS A 118 -2.58 14.32 -2.17
N ASN A 119 -3.49 15.29 -2.10
CA ASN A 119 -4.89 15.10 -2.44
C ASN A 119 -5.09 15.53 -3.89
N TRP A 120 -5.33 14.56 -4.76
CA TRP A 120 -5.58 14.80 -6.18
C TRP A 120 -7.07 15.07 -6.47
N GLY A 121 -7.97 14.75 -5.54
CA GLY A 121 -9.40 14.97 -5.71
C GLY A 121 -9.94 14.14 -6.88
N SER A 122 -10.40 14.82 -7.93
CA SER A 122 -10.82 14.22 -9.21
C SER A 122 -9.75 14.29 -10.30
N LYS A 123 -8.63 14.99 -10.05
CA LYS A 123 -7.53 15.08 -11.01
C LYS A 123 -6.75 13.77 -11.02
N LEU A 124 -6.37 13.32 -12.21
CA LEU A 124 -5.51 12.15 -12.32
C LEU A 124 -4.09 12.51 -11.87
N PRO A 125 -3.37 11.61 -11.18
CA PRO A 125 -1.95 11.78 -10.94
C PRO A 125 -1.25 11.97 -12.29
N SER A 126 -0.59 13.12 -12.48
CA SER A 126 0.27 13.33 -13.66
C SER A 126 1.34 12.24 -13.68
N ALA A 127 1.60 11.65 -14.85
CA ALA A 127 2.61 10.60 -14.99
C ALA A 127 3.95 11.11 -14.43
N TYR A 128 4.47 10.40 -13.43
CA TYR A 128 5.85 10.52 -12.96
C TYR A 128 6.75 9.60 -13.76
#